data_AF-A0A195F8M7-F1
#
_entry.id   AF-A0A195F8M7-F1
#
_cell.length_a   1.000
_cell.length_b   1.000
_cell.length_c   1.000
_cell.angle_alpha   90.00
_cell.angle_beta   90.00
_cell.angle_gamma   90.00
#
_symmetry.space_group_name_H-M   'P 1'
#
loop_
_entity.id
_entity.type
_entity.pdbx_description
1 polymer ?
#
loop_
_entity_poly.entity_id
_entity_poly.type
_entity_poly.pdbx_seq_one_letter_code
_entity_poly.pdbx_strand_id
1 'polypeptide(L)'
;SQHYPFIRRTCSRTSPQLREIALSIVLLTHRKIYIAHIMMSLIAIIVALCVLLSEADNLNEVKDTFWNKIQENAETSKTKNELYKSVEFPTRSIGFDDDREIQLRSHTHTLQNLPPAVMARYIVNQADWAAVATISTRKDIRNFPVANLASIADGPVGGGTGIPYMYLTPLDYTAKDLAKNHHATVFVSLAQGDYCKTKGYDPMDPRCARILLTGKIKAVKNESVEVVEQLFFDRHPKLRNPPADHKFFFAQLDISTIALLDNFGGPKYISVDDYLKAPTIRNNFDWRRRRIFLNKSAV
;
A
#
# COMPACT_ATOMS: atom_id res chain seq x y z
N SER A 1 21.99 41.32 96.91
CA SER A 1 21.46 42.69 96.98
C SER A 1 21.43 43.26 95.58
N GLN A 2 20.28 43.78 95.16
CA GLN A 2 19.90 44.16 93.79
C GLN A 2 20.81 45.22 93.15
N HIS A 3 20.95 45.20 91.82
CA HIS A 3 20.68 46.36 90.97
C HIS A 3 20.63 45.98 89.47
N TYR A 4 19.50 46.28 88.83
CA TYR A 4 19.44 46.54 87.39
C TYR A 4 20.03 47.93 87.10
N PRO A 5 20.51 48.15 85.87
CA PRO A 5 20.18 49.41 85.21
C PRO A 5 19.55 49.19 83.84
N PHE A 6 18.51 49.99 83.64
CA PHE A 6 17.80 50.28 82.41
C PHE A 6 18.73 51.07 81.46
N ILE A 7 18.92 50.62 80.22
CA ILE A 7 19.48 51.50 79.16
C ILE A 7 18.54 51.52 77.96
N ARG A 8 18.31 52.77 77.55
CA ARG A 8 17.36 53.33 76.58
C ARG A 8 17.32 52.67 75.21
N ARG A 9 16.11 52.66 74.64
CA ARG A 9 15.81 52.52 73.21
C ARG A 9 16.58 53.58 72.39
N THR A 10 17.24 53.13 71.33
CA THR A 10 17.51 53.97 70.15
C THR A 10 16.94 53.27 68.93
N CYS A 11 15.83 53.82 68.44
CA CYS A 11 15.22 53.46 67.16
C CYS A 11 16.07 54.15 66.07
N SER A 12 16.99 53.43 65.43
CA SER A 12 17.73 53.98 64.29
C SER A 12 16.89 53.85 63.03
N ARG A 13 16.31 54.98 62.61
CA ARG A 13 15.85 55.21 61.23
C ARG A 13 16.98 54.80 60.28
N THR A 14 16.80 53.70 59.56
CA THR A 14 17.62 53.40 58.37
C THR A 14 17.45 54.55 57.39
N SER A 15 18.56 55.17 56.97
CA SER A 15 18.54 56.29 56.04
C SER A 15 17.86 55.89 54.72
N PRO A 16 17.14 56.80 54.04
CA PRO A 16 16.52 56.53 52.74
C PRO A 16 17.53 55.99 51.70
N GLN A 17 18.78 56.45 51.78
CA GLN A 17 19.87 55.97 50.92
C GLN A 17 20.18 54.48 51.10
N LEU A 18 20.10 53.94 52.33
CA LEU A 18 20.34 52.51 52.57
C LEU A 18 19.24 51.63 51.96
N ARG A 19 17.99 52.12 51.86
CA ARG A 19 16.89 51.41 51.19
C ARG A 19 17.04 51.41 49.68
N GLU A 20 17.48 52.51 49.08
CA GLU A 20 17.74 52.57 47.64
C GLU A 20 18.93 51.71 47.20
N ILE A 21 19.99 51.66 48.02
CA ILE A 21 21.13 50.76 47.79
C ILE A 21 20.68 49.30 47.88
N ALA A 22 19.86 48.94 48.88
CA ALA A 22 19.33 47.58 49.01
C ALA A 22 18.44 47.17 47.82
N LEU A 23 17.55 48.06 47.37
CA LEU A 23 16.71 47.84 46.18
C LEU A 23 17.56 47.68 44.90
N SER A 24 18.60 48.50 44.75
CA SER A 24 19.53 48.42 43.62
C SER A 24 20.31 47.10 43.61
N ILE A 25 20.76 46.61 44.77
CA ILE A 25 21.44 45.32 44.90
C ILE A 25 20.49 44.16 44.57
N VAL A 26 19.24 44.20 45.05
CA VAL A 26 18.23 43.17 44.75
C VAL A 26 17.85 43.17 43.26
N LEU A 27 17.73 44.32 42.63
CA LEU A 27 17.50 44.42 41.18
C LEU A 27 18.69 43.91 40.37
N LEU A 28 19.91 44.17 40.81
CA LEU A 28 21.14 43.64 40.20
C LEU A 28 21.23 42.11 40.32
N THR A 29 20.85 41.54 41.47
CA THR A 29 20.84 40.07 41.64
C THR A 29 19.73 39.43 40.83
N HIS A 30 18.52 40.00 40.80
CA HIS A 30 17.42 39.51 39.95
C HIS A 30 17.76 39.57 38.46
N ARG A 31 18.41 40.65 38.00
CA ARG A 31 18.86 40.79 36.61
C ARG A 31 19.92 39.75 36.25
N LYS A 32 20.87 39.47 37.14
CA LYS A 32 21.87 38.41 36.94
C LYS A 32 21.23 37.01 36.88
N ILE A 33 20.27 36.73 37.76
CA ILE A 33 19.52 35.46 37.77
C ILE A 33 18.70 35.31 36.48
N TYR A 34 18.02 36.38 36.05
CA TYR A 34 17.24 36.39 34.81
C TYR A 34 18.10 36.17 33.57
N ILE A 35 19.26 36.81 33.48
CA ILE A 35 20.24 36.59 32.41
C ILE A 35 20.75 35.14 32.43
N ALA A 36 21.05 34.59 33.61
CA ALA A 36 21.46 33.19 33.74
C ALA A 36 20.38 32.22 33.26
N HIS A 37 19.10 32.45 33.59
CA HIS A 37 18.00 31.63 33.08
C HIS A 37 17.83 31.73 31.56
N ILE A 38 17.96 32.92 30.97
CA ILE A 38 17.92 33.09 29.50
C ILE A 38 19.07 32.32 28.85
N MET A 39 20.30 32.44 29.39
CA MET A 39 21.46 31.72 28.87
C MET A 39 21.27 30.20 28.96
N MET A 40 20.75 29.68 30.08
CA MET A 40 20.50 28.24 30.25
C MET A 40 19.41 27.74 29.28
N SER A 41 18.35 28.51 29.05
CA SER A 41 17.31 28.16 28.07
C SER A 41 17.83 28.18 26.64
N LEU A 42 18.69 29.15 26.28
CA LEU A 42 19.33 29.20 24.96
C LEU A 42 20.25 28.01 24.73
N ILE A 43 21.05 27.62 25.74
CA ILE A 43 21.90 26.43 25.67
C ILE A 43 21.05 25.17 25.47
N ALA A 44 19.93 25.03 26.19
CA ALA A 44 19.04 23.89 26.02
C ALA A 44 18.42 23.80 24.61
N ILE A 45 18.03 24.94 24.02
CA ILE A 45 17.49 25.02 22.65
C ILE A 45 18.57 24.65 21.63
N ILE A 46 19.80 25.14 21.80
CA ILE A 46 20.93 24.82 20.92
C ILE A 46 21.24 23.32 20.98
N VAL A 47 21.27 22.72 22.17
CA VAL A 47 21.47 21.28 22.32
C VAL A 47 20.35 20.48 21.64
N ALA A 48 19.10 20.87 21.82
CA ALA A 48 17.96 20.22 21.15
C ALA A 48 18.05 20.32 19.63
N LEU A 49 18.41 21.49 19.09
CA LEU A 49 18.64 21.69 17.66
C LEU A 49 19.81 20.84 17.15
N CYS A 50 20.92 20.74 17.90
CA CYS A 50 22.05 19.89 17.53
C CYS A 50 21.67 18.41 17.50
N VAL A 51 20.83 17.94 18.44
CA VAL A 51 20.33 16.55 18.45
C VAL A 51 19.42 16.30 17.23
N LEU A 52 18.48 17.20 16.94
CA LEU A 52 17.60 17.08 15.77
C LEU A 52 18.35 17.12 14.45
N LEU A 53 19.38 17.96 14.33
CA LEU A 53 20.25 18.01 13.16
C LEU A 53 21.09 16.74 13.03
N SER A 54 21.63 16.21 14.13
CA SER A 54 22.35 14.94 14.13
C SER A 54 21.48 13.75 13.73
N GLU A 55 20.20 13.73 14.13
CA GLU A 55 19.24 12.69 13.71
C GLU A 55 18.88 12.83 12.22
N ALA A 56 18.74 14.06 11.72
CA ALA A 56 18.49 14.31 10.30
C ALA A 56 19.68 13.88 9.42
N ASP A 57 20.91 14.14 9.85
CA ASP A 57 22.13 13.71 9.14
C ASP A 57 22.25 12.18 9.12
N ASN A 58 21.97 11.51 10.25
CA ASN A 58 21.94 10.03 10.32
C ASN A 58 20.87 9.44 9.37
N LEU A 59 19.69 10.06 9.28
CA LEU A 59 18.65 9.61 8.37
C LEU A 59 19.05 9.73 6.89
N ASN A 60 19.78 10.80 6.54
CA ASN A 60 20.32 10.99 5.20
C ASN A 60 21.44 9.98 4.89
N GLU A 61 22.34 9.72 5.84
CA GLU A 61 23.41 8.72 5.69
C GLU A 61 22.85 7.30 5.49
N VAL A 62 21.82 6.91 6.27
CA VAL A 62 21.14 5.61 6.12
C VAL A 62 20.43 5.49 4.76
N LYS A 63 19.81 6.58 4.31
CA LYS A 63 19.16 6.64 2.99
C LYS A 63 20.19 6.48 1.87
N ASP A 64 21.31 7.20 1.93
CA ASP A 64 22.34 7.18 0.89
C ASP A 64 23.09 5.84 0.85
N THR A 65 23.41 5.26 2.00
CA THR A 65 24.00 3.91 2.08
C THR A 65 23.06 2.83 1.52
N PHE A 66 21.75 2.93 1.77
CA PHE A 66 20.75 2.05 1.17
C PHE A 66 20.69 2.17 -0.36
N TRP A 67 20.65 3.40 -0.90
CA TRP A 67 20.62 3.62 -2.36
C TRP A 67 21.92 3.19 -3.04
N ASN A 68 23.07 3.47 -2.43
CA ASN A 68 24.38 3.05 -2.95
C ASN A 68 24.50 1.51 -3.01
N LYS A 69 24.00 0.81 -1.99
CA LYS A 69 23.99 -0.66 -1.97
C LYS A 69 23.06 -1.26 -3.03
N ILE A 70 21.95 -0.61 -3.34
CA ILE A 70 21.06 -1.02 -4.45
C ILE A 70 21.75 -0.80 -5.80
N GLN A 71 22.46 0.33 -5.96
CA GLN A 71 23.16 0.66 -7.21
C GLN A 71 24.37 -0.26 -7.46
N GLU A 72 25.17 -0.56 -6.44
CA GLU A 72 26.28 -1.52 -6.49
C GLU A 72 25.77 -2.93 -6.87
N ASN A 73 24.64 -3.36 -6.31
CA ASN A 73 24.01 -4.63 -6.69
C ASN A 73 23.48 -4.63 -8.13
N ALA A 74 23.02 -3.48 -8.64
CA ALA A 74 22.59 -3.34 -10.03
C ALA A 74 23.78 -3.35 -11.02
N GLU A 75 24.91 -2.77 -10.65
CA GLU A 75 26.15 -2.81 -11.45
C GLU A 75 26.80 -4.21 -11.43
N THR A 76 26.77 -4.89 -10.28
CA THR A 76 27.16 -6.31 -10.14
C THR A 76 26.23 -7.23 -10.95
N SER A 77 24.96 -6.86 -11.11
CA SER A 77 24.01 -7.56 -11.97
C SER A 77 24.31 -7.35 -13.46
N LYS A 78 24.72 -6.13 -13.86
CA LYS A 78 25.18 -5.85 -15.24
C LYS A 78 26.42 -6.65 -15.64
N THR A 79 27.40 -6.79 -14.76
CA THR A 79 28.60 -7.62 -15.01
C THR A 79 28.26 -9.12 -15.07
N LYS A 80 27.30 -9.60 -14.27
CA LYS A 80 26.77 -10.97 -14.41
C LYS A 80 25.96 -11.17 -15.70
N ASN A 81 25.32 -10.14 -16.22
CA ASN A 81 24.57 -10.16 -17.47
C ASN A 81 25.50 -10.29 -18.70
N GLU A 82 26.75 -9.83 -18.61
CA GLU A 82 27.78 -10.09 -19.63
C GLU A 82 28.27 -11.55 -19.61
N LEU A 83 28.34 -12.19 -18.44
CA LEU A 83 28.63 -13.62 -18.31
C LEU A 83 27.47 -14.51 -18.82
N TYR A 84 26.22 -14.05 -18.72
CA TYR A 84 25.06 -14.79 -19.23
C TYR A 84 24.89 -14.71 -20.75
N LYS A 85 25.52 -13.72 -21.42
CA LYS A 85 25.52 -13.60 -22.88
C LYS A 85 26.34 -14.68 -23.59
N SER A 86 27.19 -15.44 -22.88
CA SER A 86 28.00 -16.52 -23.47
C SER A 86 27.36 -17.91 -23.35
N VAL A 87 26.16 -18.02 -22.77
CA VAL A 87 25.42 -19.29 -22.69
C VAL A 87 24.39 -19.34 -23.81
N GLU A 88 24.70 -20.06 -24.89
CA GLU A 88 23.73 -20.39 -25.93
C GLU A 88 22.68 -21.37 -25.39
N PHE A 89 21.47 -20.87 -25.18
CA PHE A 89 20.30 -21.72 -24.94
C PHE A 89 19.72 -22.18 -26.28
N PRO A 90 19.38 -23.47 -26.43
CA PRO A 90 18.80 -23.97 -27.68
C PRO A 90 17.45 -23.27 -27.94
N THR A 91 17.36 -22.62 -29.11
CA THR A 91 16.12 -22.04 -29.61
C THR A 91 15.12 -23.16 -29.90
N ARG A 92 14.05 -23.24 -29.10
CA ARG A 92 12.88 -24.05 -29.46
C ARG A 92 12.19 -23.39 -30.65
N SER A 93 12.36 -23.97 -31.83
CA SER A 93 11.49 -23.74 -32.97
C SER A 93 10.11 -24.32 -32.65
N ILE A 94 9.09 -23.46 -32.64
CA ILE A 94 7.69 -23.88 -32.77
C ILE A 94 7.11 -23.00 -33.87
N GLY A 95 7.13 -23.54 -35.09
CA GLY A 95 6.22 -23.08 -36.13
C GLY A 95 4.84 -23.70 -35.91
N PHE A 96 3.79 -22.89 -36.05
CA PHE A 96 2.57 -23.17 -36.85
C PHE A 96 1.54 -22.03 -36.68
N ASP A 97 1.01 -21.58 -37.83
CA ASP A 97 -0.23 -20.82 -38.11
C ASP A 97 -0.27 -19.28 -37.93
N ASP A 98 0.01 -18.57 -39.05
CA ASP A 98 -0.11 -17.11 -39.26
C ASP A 98 -1.54 -16.55 -39.04
N ASP A 99 -2.59 -17.35 -39.27
CA ASP A 99 -3.98 -16.84 -39.19
C ASP A 99 -4.47 -16.62 -37.75
N ARG A 100 -3.91 -17.36 -36.78
CA ARG A 100 -4.23 -17.20 -35.35
C ARG A 100 -3.60 -15.94 -34.78
N GLU A 101 -2.48 -15.52 -35.34
CA GLU A 101 -1.75 -14.33 -34.93
C GLU A 101 -2.54 -13.05 -35.24
N ILE A 102 -3.27 -13.01 -36.37
CA ILE A 102 -4.06 -11.84 -36.78
C ILE A 102 -5.26 -11.63 -35.84
N GLN A 103 -5.97 -12.69 -35.45
CA GLN A 103 -7.08 -12.58 -34.48
C GLN A 103 -6.60 -12.22 -33.07
N LEU A 104 -5.49 -12.80 -32.60
CA LEU A 104 -4.88 -12.41 -31.33
C LEU A 104 -4.38 -10.96 -31.36
N ARG A 105 -3.74 -10.52 -32.45
CA ARG A 105 -3.29 -9.12 -32.64
C ARG A 105 -4.47 -8.15 -32.61
N SER A 106 -5.58 -8.47 -33.29
CA SER A 106 -6.81 -7.65 -33.27
C SER A 106 -7.43 -7.53 -31.86
N HIS A 107 -7.61 -8.67 -31.17
CA HIS A 107 -8.19 -8.69 -29.82
C HIS A 107 -7.30 -7.97 -28.79
N THR A 108 -5.99 -8.09 -28.94
CA THR A 108 -5.05 -7.47 -28.01
C THR A 108 -4.83 -5.98 -28.25
N HIS A 109 -4.95 -5.50 -29.48
CA HIS A 109 -4.95 -4.05 -29.77
C HIS A 109 -6.19 -3.35 -29.19
N THR A 110 -7.33 -4.07 -29.10
CA THR A 110 -8.52 -3.55 -28.41
C THR A 110 -8.38 -3.49 -26.88
N LEU A 111 -7.56 -4.35 -26.28
CA LEU A 111 -7.33 -4.34 -24.82
C LEU A 111 -6.41 -3.19 -24.38
N GLN A 112 -5.39 -2.84 -25.17
CA GLN A 112 -4.44 -1.75 -24.84
C GLN A 112 -5.08 -0.35 -24.83
N ASN A 113 -6.26 -0.18 -25.44
CA ASN A 113 -6.98 1.10 -25.53
C ASN A 113 -8.23 1.15 -24.64
N LEU A 114 -8.33 0.27 -23.65
CA LEU A 114 -9.46 0.28 -22.72
C LEU A 114 -9.36 1.46 -21.76
N PRO A 115 -10.50 2.06 -21.37
CA PRO A 115 -10.53 2.99 -20.24
C PRO A 115 -9.94 2.32 -18.99
N PRO A 116 -9.20 3.05 -18.12
CA PRO A 116 -8.55 2.48 -16.95
C PRO A 116 -9.47 1.65 -16.06
N ALA A 117 -10.69 2.12 -15.79
CA ALA A 117 -11.67 1.37 -14.99
C ALA A 117 -12.10 0.04 -15.64
N VAL A 118 -12.20 -0.01 -16.98
CA VAL A 118 -12.53 -1.24 -17.72
C VAL A 118 -11.35 -2.21 -17.70
N MET A 119 -10.12 -1.72 -17.87
CA MET A 119 -8.91 -2.53 -17.74
C MET A 119 -8.79 -3.11 -16.31
N ALA A 120 -8.98 -2.28 -15.28
CA ALA A 120 -8.99 -2.70 -13.89
C ALA A 120 -9.98 -3.85 -13.64
N ARG A 121 -11.22 -3.71 -14.11
CA ARG A 121 -12.25 -4.75 -14.02
C ARG A 121 -11.87 -6.02 -14.78
N TYR A 122 -11.28 -5.88 -15.96
CA TYR A 122 -10.79 -7.00 -16.73
C TYR A 122 -9.72 -7.79 -15.96
N ILE A 123 -8.70 -7.13 -15.41
CA ILE A 123 -7.60 -7.80 -14.68
C ILE A 123 -8.16 -8.62 -13.52
N VAL A 124 -9.04 -8.03 -12.70
CA VAL A 124 -9.65 -8.71 -11.54
C VAL A 124 -10.48 -9.92 -11.98
N ASN A 125 -11.26 -9.77 -13.04
CA ASN A 125 -12.09 -10.85 -13.55
C ASN A 125 -11.31 -11.98 -14.24
N GLN A 126 -10.11 -11.72 -14.77
CA GLN A 126 -9.25 -12.76 -15.32
C GLN A 126 -8.50 -13.55 -14.24
N ALA A 127 -8.37 -13.01 -13.02
CA ALA A 127 -7.59 -13.63 -11.97
C ALA A 127 -8.39 -14.74 -11.24
N ASP A 128 -7.77 -15.91 -11.10
CA ASP A 128 -8.27 -17.02 -10.27
C ASP A 128 -7.72 -16.98 -8.83
N TRP A 129 -6.60 -16.30 -8.63
CA TRP A 129 -5.97 -16.15 -7.33
C TRP A 129 -5.38 -14.76 -7.19
N ALA A 130 -5.08 -14.34 -5.97
CA ALA A 130 -4.46 -13.06 -5.67
C ALA A 130 -3.41 -13.19 -4.58
N ALA A 131 -2.44 -12.28 -4.59
CA ALA A 131 -1.60 -12.04 -3.42
C ALA A 131 -2.34 -11.06 -2.49
N VAL A 132 -2.67 -11.52 -1.29
CA VAL A 132 -3.35 -10.74 -0.26
C VAL A 132 -2.33 -10.31 0.78
N ALA A 133 -2.09 -9.00 0.85
CA ALA A 133 -1.20 -8.40 1.82
C ALA A 133 -1.97 -8.08 3.12
N THR A 134 -1.49 -8.61 4.25
CA THR A 134 -2.02 -8.37 5.60
C THR A 134 -0.89 -8.00 6.57
N ILE A 135 -1.25 -7.63 7.80
CA ILE A 135 -0.31 -7.38 8.88
C ILE A 135 -0.26 -8.62 9.78
N SER A 136 0.91 -9.24 9.86
CA SER A 136 1.09 -10.52 10.55
C SER A 136 0.84 -10.44 12.05
N THR A 137 0.09 -11.41 12.54
CA THR A 137 -0.20 -11.66 13.96
C THR A 137 0.65 -12.79 14.56
N ARG A 138 1.46 -13.48 13.73
CA ARG A 138 2.34 -14.56 14.17
C ARG A 138 3.39 -14.04 15.16
N LYS A 139 3.79 -14.88 16.11
CA LYS A 139 4.69 -14.48 17.20
C LYS A 139 6.11 -14.11 16.71
N ASP A 140 6.59 -14.79 15.68
CA ASP A 140 7.95 -14.64 15.13
C ASP A 140 8.12 -13.41 14.22
N ILE A 141 7.04 -12.94 13.61
CA ILE A 141 7.04 -11.81 12.67
C ILE A 141 5.84 -10.88 12.91
N ARG A 142 5.56 -10.57 14.19
CA ARG A 142 4.42 -9.71 14.55
C ARG A 142 4.59 -8.31 13.94
N ASN A 143 3.51 -7.77 13.40
CA ASN A 143 3.43 -6.46 12.74
C ASN A 143 4.19 -6.35 11.40
N PHE A 144 4.75 -7.45 10.87
CA PHE A 144 5.37 -7.42 9.55
C PHE A 144 4.30 -7.45 8.47
N PRO A 145 4.50 -6.77 7.33
CA PRO A 145 3.68 -7.00 6.16
C PRO A 145 3.93 -8.42 5.66
N VAL A 146 2.86 -9.14 5.37
CA VAL A 146 2.92 -10.49 4.78
C VAL A 146 2.02 -10.53 3.56
N ALA A 147 2.47 -11.21 2.52
CA ALA A 147 1.66 -11.54 1.36
C ALA A 147 1.38 -13.04 1.36
N ASN A 148 0.11 -13.42 1.30
CA ASN A 148 -0.32 -14.81 1.18
C ASN A 148 -1.16 -14.99 -0.09
N LEU A 149 -1.24 -16.22 -0.60
CA LEU A 149 -2.07 -16.53 -1.74
C LEU A 149 -3.50 -16.84 -1.29
N ALA A 150 -4.49 -16.25 -1.96
CA ALA A 150 -5.90 -16.62 -1.82
C ALA A 150 -6.54 -16.84 -3.19
N SER A 151 -7.35 -17.90 -3.33
CA SER A 151 -8.25 -18.04 -4.47
C SER A 151 -9.28 -16.92 -4.43
N ILE A 152 -9.53 -16.29 -5.58
CA ILE A 152 -10.51 -15.22 -5.72
C ILE A 152 -11.51 -15.49 -6.86
N ALA A 153 -12.68 -14.90 -6.74
CA ALA A 153 -13.66 -14.81 -7.81
C ALA A 153 -14.41 -13.49 -7.72
N ASP A 154 -14.70 -12.84 -8.84
CA ASP A 154 -15.64 -11.71 -8.89
C ASP A 154 -16.92 -12.04 -9.68
N GLY A 155 -17.00 -13.24 -10.25
CA GLY A 155 -18.10 -13.75 -11.07
C GLY A 155 -17.61 -14.48 -12.33
N PRO A 156 -18.51 -14.75 -13.31
CA PRO A 156 -18.15 -15.46 -14.53
C PRO A 156 -17.09 -14.71 -15.34
N VAL A 157 -16.24 -15.45 -16.05
CA VAL A 157 -15.24 -14.85 -16.95
C VAL A 157 -15.94 -13.96 -17.99
N GLY A 158 -15.45 -12.74 -18.12
CA GLY A 158 -15.99 -11.66 -18.94
C GLY A 158 -17.14 -10.87 -18.31
N GLY A 159 -17.73 -11.32 -17.20
CA GLY A 159 -18.96 -10.77 -16.60
C GLY A 159 -18.92 -10.55 -15.09
N GLY A 160 -17.74 -10.47 -14.49
CA GLY A 160 -17.58 -10.31 -13.04
C GLY A 160 -17.99 -8.95 -12.50
N THR A 161 -18.31 -8.91 -11.21
CA THR A 161 -18.78 -7.73 -10.46
C THR A 161 -17.66 -6.74 -10.15
N GLY A 162 -16.40 -7.14 -10.24
CA GLY A 162 -15.24 -6.38 -9.77
C GLY A 162 -14.95 -6.49 -8.28
N ILE A 163 -15.79 -7.17 -7.49
CA ILE A 163 -15.53 -7.39 -6.06
C ILE A 163 -14.81 -8.74 -5.90
N PRO A 164 -13.57 -8.78 -5.39
CA PRO A 164 -12.90 -10.05 -5.10
C PRO A 164 -13.56 -10.73 -3.91
N TYR A 165 -14.25 -11.84 -4.17
CA TYR A 165 -14.70 -12.81 -3.17
C TYR A 165 -13.61 -13.85 -2.94
N MET A 166 -13.42 -14.24 -1.68
CA MET A 166 -12.43 -15.20 -1.21
C MET A 166 -13.11 -16.29 -0.40
N TYR A 167 -12.54 -17.49 -0.40
CA TYR A 167 -12.96 -18.58 0.46
C TYR A 167 -11.84 -18.88 1.46
N LEU A 168 -12.02 -18.41 2.70
CA LEU A 168 -10.98 -18.39 3.72
C LEU A 168 -11.31 -19.35 4.86
N THR A 169 -10.29 -19.79 5.60
CA THR A 169 -10.44 -20.58 6.83
C THR A 169 -9.72 -19.88 7.98
N PRO A 170 -10.27 -19.89 9.22
CA PRO A 170 -9.58 -19.39 10.42
C PRO A 170 -8.25 -20.09 10.72
N LEU A 171 -7.95 -21.22 10.06
CA LEU A 171 -6.69 -21.93 10.18
C LEU A 171 -5.54 -21.26 9.41
N ASP A 172 -5.85 -20.56 8.32
CA ASP A 172 -4.88 -19.90 7.45
C ASP A 172 -4.34 -18.59 8.03
N TYR A 173 -3.14 -18.18 7.60
CA TYR A 173 -2.48 -16.95 8.04
C TYR A 173 -3.34 -15.71 7.77
N THR A 174 -3.94 -15.61 6.59
CA THR A 174 -4.72 -14.44 6.18
C THR A 174 -5.92 -14.21 7.10
N ALA A 175 -6.69 -15.26 7.40
CA ALA A 175 -7.85 -15.11 8.29
C ALA A 175 -7.46 -14.76 9.74
N LYS A 176 -6.35 -15.31 10.24
CA LYS A 176 -5.81 -14.98 11.57
C LYS A 176 -5.39 -13.53 11.69
N ASP A 177 -4.73 -13.01 10.66
CA ASP A 177 -4.33 -11.62 10.60
C ASP A 177 -5.54 -10.70 10.52
N LEU A 178 -6.49 -11.02 9.63
CA LEU A 178 -7.72 -10.27 9.45
C LEU A 178 -8.55 -10.19 10.72
N ALA A 179 -8.59 -11.25 11.54
CA ALA A 179 -9.30 -11.24 12.82
C ALA A 179 -8.79 -10.18 13.83
N LYS A 180 -7.57 -9.66 13.63
CA LYS A 180 -7.01 -8.56 14.43
C LYS A 180 -7.00 -7.23 13.68
N ASN A 181 -6.74 -7.26 12.37
CA ASN A 181 -6.70 -6.08 11.53
C ASN A 181 -7.30 -6.39 10.16
N HIS A 182 -8.50 -5.89 9.90
CA HIS A 182 -9.19 -6.13 8.64
C HIS A 182 -8.59 -5.41 7.42
N HIS A 183 -7.61 -4.52 7.60
CA HIS A 183 -6.97 -3.82 6.47
C HIS A 183 -6.14 -4.79 5.64
N ALA A 184 -6.33 -4.75 4.33
CA ALA A 184 -5.58 -5.57 3.39
C ALA A 184 -5.45 -4.90 2.02
N THR A 185 -4.47 -5.37 1.25
CA THR A 185 -4.34 -5.04 -0.16
C THR A 185 -4.35 -6.32 -0.99
N VAL A 186 -5.23 -6.40 -1.97
CA VAL A 186 -5.30 -7.49 -2.94
C VAL A 186 -4.53 -7.07 -4.19
N PHE A 187 -3.52 -7.85 -4.56
CA PHE A 187 -2.72 -7.66 -5.77
C PHE A 187 -3.01 -8.77 -6.78
N VAL A 188 -3.33 -8.35 -8.01
CA VAL A 188 -3.53 -9.24 -9.16
C VAL A 188 -2.89 -8.67 -10.41
N SER A 189 -2.49 -9.53 -11.33
CA SER A 189 -1.78 -9.16 -12.56
C SER A 189 -2.13 -10.11 -13.70
N LEU A 190 -2.15 -9.57 -14.92
CA LEU A 190 -2.27 -10.38 -16.14
C LEU A 190 -1.08 -11.33 -16.35
N ALA A 191 0.00 -11.20 -15.57
CA ALA A 191 1.10 -12.18 -15.51
C ALA A 191 0.67 -13.55 -14.99
N GLN A 192 -0.45 -13.61 -14.25
CA GLN A 192 -0.99 -14.85 -13.69
C GLN A 192 -1.59 -15.76 -14.76
N GLY A 193 -1.98 -15.19 -15.91
CA GLY A 193 -2.41 -15.92 -17.10
C GLY A 193 -1.38 -15.84 -18.23
N ASP A 194 -1.84 -16.08 -19.46
CA ASP A 194 -0.96 -16.10 -20.64
C ASP A 194 -0.86 -14.75 -21.37
N TYR A 195 -1.57 -13.71 -20.92
CA TYR A 195 -1.58 -12.40 -21.58
C TYR A 195 -0.16 -11.82 -21.75
N CYS A 196 0.61 -11.76 -20.66
CA CYS A 196 1.95 -11.15 -20.72
C CYS A 196 2.93 -12.03 -21.50
N LYS A 197 2.85 -13.36 -21.33
CA LYS A 197 3.68 -14.32 -22.08
C LYS A 197 3.43 -14.24 -23.58
N THR A 198 2.16 -14.23 -23.98
CA THR A 198 1.73 -14.12 -25.39
C THR A 198 2.20 -12.80 -26.02
N LYS A 199 2.37 -11.76 -25.20
CA LYS A 199 2.87 -10.45 -25.61
C LYS A 199 4.38 -10.29 -25.57
N GLY A 200 5.11 -11.27 -25.05
CA GLY A 200 6.54 -11.13 -24.78
C GLY A 200 6.85 -10.05 -23.75
N TYR A 201 5.92 -9.77 -22.85
CA TYR A 201 6.14 -8.81 -21.75
C TYR A 201 6.69 -9.54 -20.54
N ASP A 202 7.80 -9.01 -20.02
CA ASP A 202 8.24 -9.35 -18.67
C ASP A 202 7.14 -8.98 -17.65
N PRO A 203 6.91 -9.77 -16.59
CA PRO A 203 5.91 -9.43 -15.56
C PRO A 203 6.10 -8.06 -14.88
N MET A 204 7.28 -7.46 -14.95
CA MET A 204 7.57 -6.12 -14.46
C MET A 204 7.30 -5.01 -15.49
N ASP A 205 7.18 -5.36 -16.78
CA ASP A 205 6.80 -4.40 -17.82
C ASP A 205 5.41 -3.83 -17.48
N PRO A 206 5.24 -2.50 -17.43
CA PRO A 206 3.97 -1.91 -16.99
C PRO A 206 2.80 -2.23 -17.92
N ARG A 207 3.05 -2.67 -19.16
CA ARG A 207 2.02 -3.16 -20.09
C ARG A 207 1.52 -4.56 -19.73
N CYS A 208 2.29 -5.32 -18.93
CA CYS A 208 1.80 -6.50 -18.21
C CYS A 208 0.95 -6.02 -17.02
N ALA A 209 -0.29 -5.64 -17.33
CA ALA A 209 -1.09 -4.84 -16.43
C ALA A 209 -1.32 -5.53 -15.07
N ARG A 210 -1.32 -4.72 -14.01
CA ARG A 210 -1.53 -5.15 -12.62
C ARG A 210 -2.31 -4.11 -11.83
N ILE A 211 -3.01 -4.56 -10.80
CA ILE A 211 -3.87 -3.72 -9.99
C ILE A 211 -3.69 -4.06 -8.51
N LEU A 212 -3.71 -3.02 -7.69
CA LEU A 212 -3.78 -3.10 -6.24
C LEU A 212 -5.15 -2.58 -5.82
N LEU A 213 -5.90 -3.42 -5.13
CA LEU A 213 -7.16 -3.08 -4.48
C LEU A 213 -6.93 -3.04 -2.97
N THR A 214 -6.89 -1.84 -2.40
CA THR A 214 -6.69 -1.64 -0.96
C THR A 214 -8.02 -1.38 -0.28
N GLY A 215 -8.22 -1.94 0.90
CA GLY A 215 -9.46 -1.77 1.64
C GLY A 215 -9.54 -2.60 2.93
N LYS A 216 -10.74 -3.08 3.25
CA LYS A 216 -10.99 -3.97 4.39
C LYS A 216 -11.61 -5.28 3.94
N ILE A 217 -11.04 -6.40 4.32
CA ILE A 217 -11.65 -7.71 4.05
C ILE A 217 -12.63 -8.04 5.18
N LYS A 218 -13.86 -8.41 4.81
CA LYS A 218 -14.95 -8.72 5.75
C LYS A 218 -15.64 -10.01 5.32
N ALA A 219 -16.19 -10.75 6.28
CA ALA A 219 -17.02 -11.91 5.99
C ALA A 219 -18.31 -11.49 5.27
N VAL A 220 -18.74 -12.30 4.29
CA VAL A 220 -20.04 -12.18 3.61
C VAL A 220 -21.15 -12.62 4.56
N LYS A 221 -22.33 -11.98 4.51
CA LYS A 221 -23.44 -12.23 5.44
C LYS A 221 -24.73 -12.62 4.71
N ASN A 222 -25.56 -13.43 5.38
CA ASN A 222 -26.95 -13.75 5.04
C ASN A 222 -27.14 -14.24 3.58
N GLU A 223 -28.20 -13.77 2.92
CA GLU A 223 -28.65 -14.14 1.57
C GLU A 223 -27.58 -13.91 0.47
N SER A 224 -26.58 -13.06 0.73
CA SER A 224 -25.46 -12.87 -0.20
C SER A 224 -24.52 -14.08 -0.25
N VAL A 225 -24.53 -14.95 0.77
CA VAL A 225 -23.61 -16.10 0.83
C VAL A 225 -23.89 -17.10 -0.27
N GLU A 226 -25.15 -17.47 -0.52
CA GLU A 226 -25.51 -18.45 -1.56
C GLU A 226 -25.12 -17.97 -2.97
N VAL A 227 -25.33 -16.67 -3.25
CA VAL A 227 -24.93 -16.05 -4.52
C VAL A 227 -23.41 -16.06 -4.68
N VAL A 228 -22.67 -15.68 -3.64
CA VAL A 228 -21.21 -15.67 -3.66
C VAL A 228 -20.64 -17.09 -3.78
N GLU A 229 -21.25 -18.05 -3.09
CA GLU A 229 -20.86 -19.45 -3.13
C GLU A 229 -20.94 -20.01 -4.55
N GLN A 230 -22.08 -19.80 -5.21
CA GLN A 230 -22.26 -20.23 -6.60
C GLN A 230 -21.22 -19.59 -7.52
N LEU A 231 -21.08 -18.26 -7.46
CA LEU A 231 -20.10 -17.52 -8.28
C LEU A 231 -18.66 -17.97 -8.04
N PHE A 232 -18.31 -18.27 -6.80
CA PHE A 232 -16.95 -18.65 -6.42
C PHE A 232 -16.64 -20.08 -6.86
N PHE A 233 -17.51 -21.04 -6.59
CA PHE A 233 -17.28 -22.44 -6.96
C PHE A 233 -17.40 -22.72 -8.45
N ASP A 234 -18.10 -21.88 -9.21
CA ASP A 234 -18.07 -21.95 -10.68
C ASP A 234 -16.67 -21.65 -11.23
N ARG A 235 -15.89 -20.82 -10.53
CA ARG A 235 -14.47 -20.60 -10.85
C ARG A 235 -13.55 -21.64 -10.21
N HIS A 236 -13.89 -22.10 -9.02
CA HIS A 236 -13.07 -22.97 -8.18
C HIS A 236 -13.77 -24.28 -7.82
N PRO A 237 -14.13 -25.14 -8.80
CA PRO A 237 -14.95 -26.33 -8.54
C PRO A 237 -14.27 -27.33 -7.59
N LYS A 238 -12.93 -27.33 -7.54
CA LYS A 238 -12.14 -28.19 -6.64
C LYS A 238 -12.23 -27.79 -5.16
N LEU A 239 -12.77 -26.61 -4.84
CA LEU A 239 -12.88 -26.10 -3.47
C LEU A 239 -14.27 -26.33 -2.84
N ARG A 240 -15.23 -26.93 -3.55
CA ARG A 240 -16.64 -27.06 -3.11
C ARG A 240 -16.83 -27.94 -1.86
N ASN A 241 -15.95 -28.92 -1.64
CA ASN A 241 -16.09 -29.90 -0.55
C ASN A 241 -14.86 -29.90 0.36
N PRO A 242 -14.59 -28.81 1.11
CA PRO A 242 -13.49 -28.81 2.06
C PRO A 242 -13.85 -29.64 3.32
N PRO A 243 -12.86 -30.04 4.13
CA PRO A 243 -13.12 -30.63 5.43
C PRO A 243 -13.95 -29.70 6.32
N ALA A 244 -15.05 -30.22 6.89
CA ALA A 244 -16.01 -29.41 7.65
C ALA A 244 -15.39 -28.75 8.90
N ASP A 245 -14.43 -29.42 9.54
CA ASP A 245 -13.71 -28.95 10.71
C ASP A 245 -12.77 -27.76 10.42
N HIS A 246 -12.46 -27.50 9.15
CA HIS A 246 -11.68 -26.34 8.73
C HIS A 246 -12.49 -25.04 8.71
N LYS A 247 -13.82 -25.08 8.86
CA LYS A 247 -14.70 -23.91 9.05
C LYS A 247 -14.47 -22.80 8.01
N PHE A 248 -14.47 -23.17 6.73
CA PHE A 248 -14.33 -22.19 5.66
C PHE A 248 -15.52 -21.23 5.62
N PHE A 249 -15.26 -19.99 5.22
CA PHE A 249 -16.25 -18.93 5.08
C PHE A 249 -15.92 -18.03 3.89
N PHE A 250 -16.96 -17.41 3.32
CA PHE A 250 -16.78 -16.43 2.26
C PHE A 250 -16.46 -15.05 2.81
N ALA A 251 -15.49 -14.39 2.20
CA ALA A 251 -15.09 -13.02 2.51
C ALA A 251 -15.05 -12.17 1.24
N GLN A 252 -15.19 -10.87 1.39
CA GLN A 252 -15.10 -9.91 0.29
C GLN A 252 -14.20 -8.73 0.69
N LEU A 253 -13.59 -8.10 -0.31
CA LEU A 253 -12.89 -6.83 -0.13
C LEU A 253 -13.86 -5.66 -0.24
N ASP A 254 -13.98 -4.88 0.83
CA ASP A 254 -14.57 -3.55 0.84
C ASP A 254 -13.52 -2.53 0.38
N ILE A 255 -13.57 -2.16 -0.91
CA ILE A 255 -12.51 -1.43 -1.60
C ILE A 255 -12.55 0.05 -1.22
N SER A 256 -11.40 0.61 -0.80
CA SER A 256 -11.23 2.04 -0.54
C SER A 256 -10.34 2.73 -1.55
N THR A 257 -9.36 2.02 -2.13
CA THR A 257 -8.40 2.61 -3.07
C THR A 257 -8.04 1.62 -4.15
N ILE A 258 -7.95 2.11 -5.38
CA ILE A 258 -7.63 1.32 -6.56
C ILE A 258 -6.45 1.98 -7.26
N ALA A 259 -5.35 1.24 -7.39
CA ALA A 259 -4.17 1.66 -8.16
C ALA A 259 -3.93 0.67 -9.30
N LEU A 260 -4.01 1.15 -10.53
CA LEU A 260 -3.79 0.40 -11.75
C LEU A 260 -2.45 0.79 -12.37
N LEU A 261 -1.64 -0.18 -12.76
CA LEU A 261 -0.51 0.02 -13.64
C LEU A 261 -0.71 -0.84 -14.89
N ASP A 262 -1.01 -0.19 -16.01
CA ASP A 262 -1.35 -0.83 -17.29
C ASP A 262 -0.54 -0.29 -18.48
N ASN A 263 0.28 0.75 -18.25
CA ASN A 263 1.18 1.32 -19.25
C ASN A 263 2.28 2.17 -18.57
N PHE A 264 3.23 2.67 -19.35
CA PHE A 264 4.23 3.63 -18.89
C PHE A 264 3.58 4.92 -18.34
N GLY A 265 4.31 5.63 -17.47
CA GLY A 265 3.84 6.88 -16.85
C GLY A 265 3.38 6.75 -15.40
N GLY A 266 3.52 5.56 -14.80
CA GLY A 266 3.21 5.31 -13.39
C GLY A 266 1.76 4.86 -13.14
N PRO A 267 1.39 4.65 -11.87
CA PRO A 267 0.08 4.13 -11.52
C PRO A 267 -1.03 5.18 -11.71
N LYS A 268 -2.17 4.71 -12.22
CA LYS A 268 -3.43 5.45 -12.32
C LYS A 268 -4.31 5.11 -11.11
N TYR A 269 -4.85 6.12 -10.47
CA TYR A 269 -5.79 5.94 -9.36
C TYR A 269 -7.22 6.06 -9.88
N ILE A 270 -8.07 5.08 -9.53
CA ILE A 270 -9.45 4.97 -10.04
C ILE A 270 -10.41 5.11 -8.86
N SER A 271 -11.47 5.88 -9.03
CA SER A 271 -12.52 5.96 -8.01
C SER A 271 -13.27 4.62 -7.91
N VAL A 272 -13.71 4.26 -6.71
CA VAL A 272 -14.47 3.01 -6.50
C VAL A 272 -15.76 3.02 -7.34
N ASP A 273 -16.42 4.18 -7.43
CA ASP A 273 -17.61 4.39 -8.24
C ASP A 273 -17.39 4.10 -9.72
N ASP A 274 -16.34 4.68 -10.33
CA ASP A 274 -16.05 4.47 -11.75
C ASP A 274 -15.69 3.02 -12.03
N TYR A 275 -14.95 2.39 -11.12
CA TYR A 275 -14.58 0.98 -11.20
C TYR A 275 -15.80 0.06 -11.18
N LEU A 276 -16.73 0.27 -10.24
CA LEU A 276 -17.91 -0.57 -10.11
C LEU A 276 -18.93 -0.33 -11.23
N LYS A 277 -19.05 0.91 -11.73
CA LYS A 277 -19.92 1.27 -12.86
C LYS A 277 -19.34 0.91 -14.23
N ALA A 278 -18.06 0.61 -14.33
CA ALA A 278 -17.43 0.27 -15.60
C ALA A 278 -18.06 -0.97 -16.25
N PRO A 279 -18.28 -0.95 -17.58
CA PRO A 279 -18.84 -2.09 -18.30
C PRO A 279 -17.87 -3.27 -18.30
N THR A 280 -18.43 -4.48 -18.21
CA THR A 280 -17.66 -5.72 -18.37
C THR A 280 -17.39 -5.99 -19.86
N ILE A 281 -16.32 -6.73 -20.18
CA ILE A 281 -15.94 -6.99 -21.58
C ILE A 281 -16.98 -7.87 -22.32
N ARG A 282 -17.71 -8.75 -21.61
CA ARG A 282 -18.85 -9.48 -22.18
C ARG A 282 -19.99 -8.53 -22.62
N ASN A 283 -20.22 -7.43 -21.90
CA ASN A 283 -21.22 -6.42 -22.23
C ASN A 283 -20.75 -5.43 -23.32
N ASN A 284 -19.44 -5.29 -23.54
CA ASN A 284 -18.88 -4.31 -24.47
C ASN A 284 -18.92 -4.77 -25.94
N PHE A 285 -18.94 -6.08 -26.20
CA PHE A 285 -19.22 -6.61 -27.54
C PHE A 285 -20.66 -6.28 -28.00
N ASP A 286 -21.62 -6.19 -27.07
CA ASP A 286 -22.99 -5.78 -27.37
C ASP A 286 -23.09 -4.26 -27.54
N TRP A 287 -22.34 -3.46 -26.77
CA TRP A 287 -22.28 -2.00 -26.92
C TRP A 287 -21.68 -1.56 -28.26
N ARG A 288 -20.60 -2.20 -28.73
CA ARG A 288 -20.04 -1.94 -30.06
C ARG A 288 -20.99 -2.38 -31.17
N ARG A 289 -21.70 -3.50 -31.02
CA ARG A 289 -22.75 -3.92 -31.97
C ARG A 289 -23.88 -2.88 -32.02
N ARG A 290 -24.41 -2.43 -30.87
CA ARG A 290 -25.49 -1.42 -30.82
C ARG A 290 -25.09 -0.09 -31.49
N ARG A 291 -23.85 0.39 -31.31
CA ARG A 291 -23.36 1.58 -32.03
C ARG A 291 -23.24 1.36 -33.55
N ILE A 292 -22.82 0.18 -33.99
CA ILE A 292 -22.76 -0.15 -35.42
C ILE A 292 -24.18 -0.24 -36.03
N PHE A 293 -25.14 -0.80 -35.31
CA PHE A 293 -26.55 -0.87 -35.77
C PHE A 293 -27.25 0.49 -35.77
N LEU A 294 -26.95 1.36 -34.80
CA LEU A 294 -27.48 2.73 -34.77
C LEU A 294 -26.89 3.61 -35.88
N ASN A 295 -25.63 3.43 -36.26
CA ASN A 295 -25.02 4.15 -37.40
C ASN A 295 -25.39 3.57 -38.77
N LYS A 296 -25.80 2.30 -38.86
CA LYS A 296 -26.30 1.71 -40.12
C LYS A 296 -27.78 2.01 -40.40
N SER A 297 -28.50 2.55 -39.42
CA SER A 297 -29.91 2.95 -39.58
C SER A 297 -30.06 4.45 -39.93
N ALA A 298 -28.95 5.14 -40.21
CA ALA A 298 -28.89 6.57 -40.51
C ALA A 298 -28.22 6.88 -41.86
N VAL A 299 -28.29 5.95 -42.82
CA VAL A 299 -27.95 6.17 -44.24
C VAL A 299 -29.12 5.71 -45.10
#